data_AF-A0A967BJ19-F1
#
_entry.id   AF-A0A967BJ19-F1
#
_cell.length_a   1.000
_cell.length_b   1.000
_cell.length_c   1.000
_cell.angle_alpha   90.00
_cell.angle_beta   90.00
_cell.angle_gamma   90.00
#
_symmetry.space_group_name_H-M   'P 1'
#
loop_
_entity.id
_entity.type
_entity.pdbx_description
1 polymer ?
#
loop_
_entity_poly.entity_id
_entity_poly.type
_entity_poly.pdbx_seq_one_letter_code
_entity_poly.pdbx_strand_id
1 'polypeptide(L)'
;MPHQSEVGESQKLEQDNGYIDATKHQFPQKVLEAFIENAPRGAQAVYCRGPFLNVRSLGAFARKMHLQGHCDLVQRRIQIGRSAIFEYLMVKR
;
A
#
# COMPACT_ATOMS: atom_id res chain seq x y z
N MET A 1 28.59 -27.19 -16.22
CA MET A 1 27.52 -27.37 -15.22
C MET A 1 28.16 -27.41 -13.84
N PRO A 2 27.58 -26.82 -12.77
CA PRO A 2 26.56 -25.76 -12.72
C PRO A 2 26.93 -24.63 -11.71
N HIS A 3 26.24 -23.47 -11.80
CA HIS A 3 25.44 -22.82 -10.73
C HIS A 3 26.22 -22.12 -9.59
N GLN A 4 25.85 -20.95 -9.09
CA GLN A 4 24.61 -20.17 -9.21
C GLN A 4 24.90 -18.75 -8.71
N SER A 5 24.32 -17.75 -9.36
CA SER A 5 24.30 -16.38 -8.90
C SER A 5 23.31 -16.25 -7.74
N GLU A 6 23.79 -15.91 -6.55
CA GLU A 6 22.93 -15.51 -5.43
C GLU A 6 23.27 -14.07 -5.04
N VAL A 7 22.54 -13.12 -5.63
CA VAL A 7 22.29 -11.83 -4.98
C VAL A 7 20.81 -11.54 -5.13
N GLY A 8 20.00 -12.35 -4.44
CA GLY A 8 18.60 -12.05 -4.18
C GLY A 8 18.54 -11.03 -3.07
N GLU A 9 18.66 -9.75 -3.43
CA GLU A 9 18.44 -8.61 -2.54
C GLU A 9 16.94 -8.58 -2.19
N SER A 10 16.57 -9.49 -1.29
CA SER A 10 15.25 -9.61 -0.71
C SER A 10 15.08 -8.39 0.18
N GLN A 11 14.52 -7.33 -0.40
CA GLN A 11 13.88 -6.28 0.38
C GLN A 11 12.82 -6.97 1.24
N LYS A 12 13.21 -7.32 2.46
CA LYS A 12 12.31 -7.65 3.56
C LYS A 12 11.41 -6.43 3.71
N LEU A 13 10.29 -6.45 3.00
CA LEU A 13 9.08 -5.79 3.45
C LEU A 13 8.87 -6.33 4.86
N GLU A 14 9.17 -5.50 5.86
CA GLU A 14 8.77 -5.75 7.24
C GLU A 14 7.29 -6.10 7.20
N GLN A 15 7.00 -7.41 7.28
CA GLN A 15 5.67 -7.97 7.42
C GLN A 15 5.21 -7.66 8.84
N ASP A 16 4.95 -6.39 9.09
CA ASP A 16 4.24 -5.94 10.27
C ASP A 16 2.76 -6.21 10.02
N ASN A 17 2.25 -7.36 10.49
CA ASN A 17 0.82 -7.68 10.62
C ASN A 17 -0.12 -7.17 9.51
N GLY A 18 0.19 -7.47 8.24
CA GLY A 18 -0.68 -7.12 7.11
C GLY A 18 -0.77 -5.62 6.82
N TYR A 19 0.18 -4.81 7.27
CA TYR A 19 0.25 -3.38 7.00
C TYR A 19 1.40 -3.06 6.02
N ILE A 20 1.07 -2.52 4.84
CA ILE A 20 2.05 -2.18 3.80
C ILE A 20 2.01 -0.68 3.50
N ASP A 21 3.17 -0.06 3.30
CA ASP A 21 3.26 1.33 2.86
C ASP A 21 3.79 1.42 1.44
N ALA A 22 2.88 1.46 0.46
CA ALA A 22 3.25 1.54 -0.95
C ALA A 22 3.92 2.87 -1.31
N THR A 23 3.69 3.94 -0.52
CA THR A 23 4.24 5.27 -0.81
C THR A 23 5.75 5.35 -0.67
N LYS A 24 6.36 4.42 0.07
CA LYS A 24 7.81 4.35 0.30
C LYS A 24 8.56 3.47 -0.72
N HIS A 25 7.84 2.75 -1.58
CA HIS A 25 8.45 1.82 -2.53
C HIS A 25 8.80 2.51 -3.86
N GLN A 26 9.85 2.02 -4.53
CA GLN A 26 10.22 2.46 -5.89
C GLN A 26 9.12 2.19 -6.95
N PHE A 27 8.22 1.22 -6.70
CA PHE A 27 7.17 0.79 -7.63
C PHE A 27 5.83 0.65 -6.89
N PRO A 28 5.23 1.76 -6.43
CA PRO A 28 4.05 1.72 -5.55
C PRO A 28 2.87 0.96 -6.14
N GLN A 29 2.64 1.08 -7.45
CA GLN A 29 1.49 0.42 -8.09
C GLN A 29 1.62 -1.11 -8.07
N LYS A 30 2.80 -1.65 -8.37
CA LYS A 30 3.05 -3.10 -8.31
C LYS A 30 2.87 -3.66 -6.89
N VAL A 31 3.24 -2.88 -5.89
CA VAL A 31 3.02 -3.24 -4.48
C VAL A 31 1.53 -3.34 -4.17
N LEU A 32 0.72 -2.39 -4.65
CA LEU A 32 -0.73 -2.43 -4.45
C LEU A 32 -1.42 -3.57 -5.22
N GLU A 33 -0.94 -3.88 -6.42
CA GLU A 33 -1.39 -5.05 -7.20
C GLU A 33 -1.10 -6.34 -6.44
N ALA A 34 0.17 -6.55 -6.03
CA ALA A 34 0.57 -7.70 -5.23
C ALA A 34 -0.17 -7.78 -3.89
N PHE A 35 -0.46 -6.64 -3.24
CA PHE A 35 -1.25 -6.58 -2.02
C PHE A 35 -2.68 -7.06 -2.26
N ILE A 36 -3.36 -6.59 -3.32
CA ILE A 36 -4.73 -7.04 -3.63
C ILE A 36 -4.77 -8.54 -3.91
N GLU A 37 -3.75 -9.09 -4.56
CA GLU A 37 -3.70 -10.52 -4.91
C GLU A 37 -3.39 -11.41 -3.72
N ASN A 38 -2.43 -11.02 -2.88
CA ASN A 38 -1.80 -11.93 -1.92
C ASN A 38 -2.10 -11.61 -0.46
N ALA A 39 -2.57 -10.39 -0.14
CA ALA A 39 -2.80 -10.01 1.25
C ALA A 39 -4.04 -10.69 1.83
N PRO A 40 -4.01 -11.07 3.13
CA PRO A 40 -5.18 -11.62 3.79
C PRO A 40 -6.29 -10.56 3.92
N ARG A 41 -7.52 -11.02 4.09
CA ARG A 41 -8.65 -10.13 4.41
C ARG A 41 -8.36 -9.33 5.68
N GLY A 42 -8.72 -8.05 5.68
CA GLY A 42 -8.45 -7.12 6.77
C GLY A 42 -7.04 -6.49 6.75
N ALA A 43 -6.13 -6.97 5.89
CA ALA A 43 -4.84 -6.31 5.68
C ALA A 43 -5.04 -4.87 5.16
N GLN A 44 -4.07 -3.99 5.43
CA GLN A 44 -4.12 -2.57 5.10
C GLN A 44 -2.92 -2.16 4.26
N ALA A 45 -3.13 -1.30 3.27
CA ALA A 45 -2.04 -0.69 2.51
C ALA A 45 -2.22 0.84 2.41
N VAL A 46 -1.19 1.61 2.74
CA VAL A 46 -1.16 3.05 2.54
C VAL A 46 -0.78 3.34 1.10
N TYR A 47 -1.62 4.08 0.39
CA TYR A 47 -1.38 4.47 -1.00
C TYR A 47 -1.20 5.99 -1.19
N CYS A 48 -1.48 6.80 -0.17
CA CYS A 48 -1.24 8.24 -0.21
C CYS A 48 -1.04 8.81 1.21
N ARG A 49 -0.12 9.78 1.35
CA ARG A 49 0.03 10.64 2.52
C ARG A 49 -0.06 12.09 2.09
N GLY A 50 -0.87 12.89 2.78
CA GLY A 50 -0.99 14.31 2.53
C GLY A 50 -2.43 14.83 2.61
N PRO A 51 -2.62 16.16 2.52
CA PRO A 51 -3.90 16.80 2.79
C PRO A 51 -4.97 16.46 1.75
N PHE A 52 -4.58 16.18 0.51
CA PHE A 52 -5.51 15.89 -0.57
C PHE A 52 -5.10 14.64 -1.31
N LEU A 53 -6.10 13.87 -1.75
CA LEU A 53 -5.93 12.85 -2.77
C LEU A 53 -5.70 13.54 -4.12
N ASN A 54 -4.55 14.20 -4.31
CA ASN A 54 -4.16 14.66 -5.65
C ASN A 54 -4.18 13.45 -6.56
N VAL A 55 -4.90 13.55 -7.68
CA VAL A 55 -5.29 12.44 -8.56
C VAL A 55 -4.05 11.77 -9.17
N ARG A 56 -3.35 10.96 -8.36
CA ARG A 56 -2.24 10.10 -8.73
C ARG A 56 -2.79 8.73 -9.11
N SER A 57 -2.07 8.03 -9.99
CA SER A 57 -2.39 6.68 -10.47
C SER A 57 -2.80 5.71 -9.36
N LEU A 58 -2.19 5.79 -8.17
CA LEU A 58 -2.51 4.95 -7.02
C LEU A 58 -3.92 5.21 -6.45
N GLY A 59 -4.37 6.47 -6.42
CA GLY A 59 -5.72 6.80 -5.99
C GLY A 59 -6.78 6.32 -6.99
N ALA A 60 -6.49 6.39 -8.29
CA ALA A 60 -7.35 5.83 -9.32
C ALA A 60 -7.41 4.29 -9.24
N PHE A 61 -6.27 3.64 -9.02
CA PHE A 61 -6.18 2.20 -8.78
C PHE A 61 -7.01 1.78 -7.57
N ALA A 62 -6.80 2.43 -6.42
CA ALA A 62 -7.53 2.13 -5.18
C ALA A 62 -9.05 2.29 -5.37
N ARG A 63 -9.49 3.36 -6.05
CA ARG A 63 -10.92 3.54 -6.40
C ARG A 63 -11.44 2.41 -7.29
N LYS A 64 -10.70 2.01 -8.33
CA LYS A 64 -11.09 0.90 -9.21
C LYS A 64 -11.26 -0.40 -8.41
N MET A 65 -10.30 -0.74 -7.57
CA MET A 65 -10.34 -1.96 -6.75
C MET A 65 -11.49 -1.94 -5.73
N HIS A 66 -11.79 -0.77 -5.16
CA HIS A 66 -12.94 -0.60 -4.28
C HIS A 66 -14.27 -0.82 -4.99
N LEU A 67 -14.44 -0.23 -6.18
CA LEU A 67 -15.65 -0.41 -7.00
C LEU A 67 -15.84 -1.86 -7.46
N GLN A 68 -14.75 -2.60 -7.65
CA GLN A 68 -14.77 -4.04 -7.94
C GLN A 68 -15.01 -4.91 -6.68
N GLY A 69 -15.09 -4.30 -5.50
CA GLY A 69 -15.34 -5.00 -4.24
C GLY A 69 -14.12 -5.70 -3.64
N HIS A 70 -12.90 -5.39 -4.10
CA HIS A 70 -11.68 -6.02 -3.59
C HIS A 70 -11.15 -5.38 -2.31
N CYS A 71 -11.49 -4.12 -2.04
CA CYS A 71 -11.04 -3.41 -0.86
C CYS A 71 -12.03 -2.33 -0.40
N ASP A 72 -11.84 -1.86 0.84
CA ASP A 72 -12.43 -0.65 1.40
C ASP A 72 -11.40 0.49 1.39
N LEU A 73 -11.86 1.72 1.25
CA LEU A 73 -11.01 2.90 1.31
C LEU A 73 -11.24 3.65 2.62
N VAL A 74 -10.16 3.92 3.35
CA VAL A 74 -10.20 4.54 4.68
C VAL A 74 -9.25 5.73 4.70
N GLN A 75 -9.67 6.81 5.36
CA GLN A 75 -8.79 7.93 5.66
C GLN A 75 -8.44 7.91 7.15
N ARG A 76 -7.15 7.91 7.47
CA ARG A 76 -6.62 8.02 8.83
C ARG A 76 -6.04 9.42 9.02
N ARG A 77 -6.43 10.09 10.10
CA ARG A 77 -5.81 11.35 10.55
C ARG A 77 -4.85 11.05 11.70
N ILE A 78 -3.58 11.40 11.52
CA ILE A 78 -2.53 11.28 12.54
C ILE A 78 -2.17 12.68 13.03
N GLN A 79 -2.31 12.92 14.33
CA GLN A 79 -1.96 14.19 14.95
C GLN A 79 -0.54 14.12 15.52
N ILE A 80 0.32 15.06 15.13
CA ILE A 80 1.71 15.18 15.60
C ILE A 80 1.90 16.60 16.10
N GLY A 81 1.81 16.79 17.42
CA GLY A 81 1.84 18.11 18.05
C GLY A 81 0.68 19.00 17.56
N ARG A 82 1.02 20.13 16.93
CA ARG A 82 0.06 21.08 16.33
C ARG A 82 -0.28 20.78 14.86
N SER A 83 0.41 19.80 14.27
CA SER A 83 0.23 19.42 12.86
C SER A 83 -0.62 18.16 12.73
N ALA A 84 -1.31 18.02 11.60
CA ALA A 84 -2.03 16.80 11.24
C ALA A 84 -1.55 16.27 9.89
N ILE A 85 -1.31 14.96 9.84
CA ILE A 85 -1.02 14.22 8.61
C ILE A 85 -2.25 13.37 8.30
N PHE A 86 -2.66 13.35 7.05
CA PHE A 86 -3.69 12.45 6.57
C PHE A 86 -3.05 11.33 5.77
N GLU A 87 -3.49 10.11 6.02
CA GLU A 87 -3.12 8.94 5.26
C GLU A 87 -4.37 8.32 4.66
N TYR A 88 -4.25 7.86 3.42
CA TYR A 88 -5.30 7.15 2.74
C TYR A 88 -4.86 5.69 2.59
N LEU A 89 -5.70 4.82 3.13
CA LEU A 89 -5.46 3.39 3.23
C LEU A 89 -6.49 2.65 2.39
N MET A 90 -6.06 1.52 1.84
CA MET A 90 -6.95 0.49 1.31
C MET A 90 -6.93 -0.70 2.25
N VAL A 91 -8.09 -1.24 2.58
CA VAL A 91 -8.26 -2.40 3.47
C VAL A 91 -8.82 -3.55 2.66
N LYS A 92 -8.15 -4.70 2.64
CA LYS A 92 -8.57 -5.87 1.85
C LYS A 92 -9.89 -6.43 2.39
N ARG A 93 -10.85 -6.70 1.51
CA ARG A 93 -12.13 -7.36 1.82
C ARG A 93 -12.03 -8.88 1.75
#